data_AF-A0A2W4P8T8-F1
#
_entry.id   AF-A0A2W4P8T8-F1
#
_cell.length_a   1.000
_cell.length_b   1.000
_cell.length_c   1.000
_cell.angle_alpha   90.00
_cell.angle_beta   90.00
_cell.angle_gamma   90.00
#
_symmetry.space_group_name_H-M   'P 1'
#
loop_
_entity.id
_entity.type
_entity.pdbx_description
1 polymer ?
#
loop_
_entity_poly.entity_id
_entity_poly.type
_entity_poly.pdbx_seq_one_letter_code
_entity_poly.pdbx_strand_id
1 'polypeptide(L)' 'MSDVNVETLAETENYVAWLSHEPDGETVYHLELGPITLHFFREEWNEVLELIDAARSNSHSPDAGSGASGRREGKRRS' A
#
# COMPACT_ATOMS: atom_id res chain seq x y z
N MET A 1 -28.40 -1.31 24.51
CA MET A 1 -27.03 -0.74 24.43
C MET A 1 -26.68 -0.75 22.96
N SER A 2 -26.41 0.43 22.40
CA SER A 2 -25.89 0.58 21.04
C SER A 2 -24.41 0.26 21.10
N ASP A 3 -24.08 -1.03 21.09
CA ASP A 3 -22.70 -1.51 21.24
C ASP A 3 -21.97 -1.25 19.91
N VAL A 4 -20.95 -0.41 19.94
CA VAL A 4 -20.00 -0.28 18.84
C VAL A 4 -19.10 -1.51 18.90
N ASN A 5 -19.18 -2.36 17.88
CA ASN A 5 -18.33 -3.54 17.80
C ASN A 5 -17.05 -3.19 17.06
N VAL A 6 -15.89 -3.47 17.64
CA VAL A 6 -14.57 -3.19 17.03
C VAL A 6 -13.81 -4.47 16.74
N GLU A 7 -13.06 -4.47 15.63
CA GLU A 7 -12.24 -5.61 15.21
C GLU A 7 -10.85 -5.14 14.76
N THR A 8 -9.80 -5.71 15.33
CA THR A 8 -8.42 -5.49 14.87
C THR A 8 -8.17 -6.27 13.59
N LEU A 9 -7.74 -5.56 12.53
CA LEU A 9 -7.39 -6.15 11.24
C LEU A 9 -5.92 -6.54 11.18
N ALA A 10 -5.04 -5.66 11.67
CA ALA A 10 -3.61 -5.89 11.71
C ALA A 10 -2.95 -4.96 12.74
N GLU A 11 -1.86 -5.42 13.34
CA GLU A 11 -1.06 -4.60 14.23
C GLU A 11 0.43 -4.93 14.07
N THR A 12 1.26 -3.92 14.32
CA THR A 12 2.70 -4.00 14.45
C THR A 12 3.10 -3.34 15.76
N GLU A 13 4.40 -3.24 16.04
CA GLU A 13 4.87 -2.53 17.24
C GLU A 13 4.41 -1.06 17.32
N ASN A 14 4.23 -0.38 16.18
CA ASN A 14 3.93 1.07 16.16
C ASN A 14 2.63 1.44 15.47
N TYR A 15 2.00 0.52 14.73
CA TYR A 15 0.86 0.81 13.85
C TYR A 15 -0.25 -0.21 14.03
N VAL A 16 -1.50 0.24 13.96
CA VAL A 16 -2.69 -0.60 14.08
C VAL A 16 -3.69 -0.23 12.99
N ALA A 17 -4.30 -1.25 12.39
CA ALA A 17 -5.47 -1.13 11.55
C ALA A 17 -6.63 -1.87 12.24
N TRP A 18 -7.76 -1.20 12.42
CA TRP A 18 -8.96 -1.79 13.04
C TRP A 18 -10.23 -1.19 12.42
N LEU A 19 -11.37 -1.83 12.61
CA LEU A 19 -12.67 -1.33 12.14
C LEU A 19 -13.67 -1.22 13.29
N SER A 20 -14.63 -0.31 13.15
CA SER A 20 -15.84 -0.23 13.98
C SER A 20 -17.09 -0.50 13.15
N HIS A 21 -18.03 -1.26 13.72
CA HIS A 21 -19.39 -1.39 13.24
C HIS A 21 -20.28 -0.42 14.01
N GLU A 22 -20.71 0.64 13.33
CA GLU A 22 -21.52 1.69 13.92
C GLU A 22 -23.00 1.24 14.04
N PRO A 23 -23.77 1.81 14.99
CA PRO A 23 -25.16 1.40 15.22
C PRO A 23 -26.12 1.65 14.05
N ASP A 24 -25.75 2.50 13.09
CA ASP A 24 -26.48 2.78 11.86
C ASP A 24 -26.18 1.78 10.73
N GLY A 25 -25.27 0.82 10.96
CA GLY A 25 -24.84 -0.19 10.00
C GLY A 25 -23.64 0.24 9.16
N GLU A 26 -23.08 1.42 9.39
CA GLU A 26 -21.83 1.84 8.75
C GLU A 26 -20.63 1.06 9.32
N THR A 27 -19.59 0.91 8.51
CA THR A 27 -18.31 0.35 8.93
C THR A 27 -17.23 1.38 8.66
N VAL A 28 -16.52 1.78 9.71
CA VAL A 28 -15.44 2.75 9.63
C VAL A 28 -14.13 2.04 9.88
N TYR A 29 -13.15 2.28 9.01
CA TYR A 29 -11.80 1.74 9.12
C TYR A 29 -10.88 2.80 9.72
N HIS A 30 -10.01 2.37 10.62
CA HIS A 30 -9.12 3.21 11.39
C HIS A 30 -7.68 2.76 11.17
N LEU A 31 -6.80 3.69 10.79
CA LEU A 31 -5.35 3.49 10.77
C LEU A 31 -4.70 4.38 11.81
N GLU A 32 -4.11 3.76 12.82
CA GLU A 32 -3.31 4.42 13.84
C GLU A 32 -1.84 4.37 13.46
N LEU A 33 -1.27 5.54 13.18
CA LEU A 33 0.09 5.76 12.70
C LEU A 33 0.90 6.54 13.74
N GLY A 34 0.87 6.08 15.00
CA GLY A 34 1.45 6.79 16.14
C GLY A 34 0.59 8.01 16.52
N PRO A 35 1.05 9.26 16.32
CA PRO A 35 0.28 10.45 16.71
C PRO A 35 -0.88 10.80 15.76
N ILE A 36 -1.06 10.06 14.67
CA ILE A 36 -2.07 10.32 13.65
C ILE A 36 -3.01 9.14 13.57
N THR A 37 -4.32 9.41 13.58
CA THR A 37 -5.35 8.43 13.24
C THR A 37 -6.06 8.89 11.97
N LEU A 38 -6.19 8.00 11.00
CA LEU A 38 -6.96 8.22 9.78
C LEU A 38 -8.24 7.37 9.85
N HIS A 39 -9.35 7.97 9.44
CA HIS A 39 -10.67 7.34 9.41
C HIS A 39 -11.16 7.28 7.97
N PHE A 40 -11.71 6.14 7.59
CA PHE A 40 -12.21 5.90 6.24
C PHE A 40 -13.58 5.22 6.29
N PHE A 41 -14.50 5.66 5.43
CA PHE A 41 -15.61 4.79 5.05
C PHE A 41 -15.12 3.64 4.17
N ARG A 42 -15.97 2.64 3.96
CA ARG A 42 -15.61 1.41 3.23
C ARG A 42 -15.03 1.69 1.85
N GLU A 43 -15.62 2.61 1.10
CA GLU A 43 -15.17 2.96 -0.26
C GLU A 43 -13.78 3.59 -0.24
N GLU A 44 -13.55 4.55 0.66
CA GLU A 44 -12.27 5.24 0.81
C GLU A 44 -11.17 4.29 1.29
N TRP A 45 -11.51 3.35 2.17
CA TRP A 45 -10.61 2.31 2.64
C TRP A 45 -10.10 1.43 1.49
N ASN A 46 -11.01 0.98 0.62
CA ASN A 46 -10.65 0.16 -0.54
C ASN A 46 -9.71 0.93 -1.49
N GLU A 47 -10.00 2.19 -1.78
CA GLU A 47 -9.16 3.05 -2.63
C GLU A 47 -7.74 3.22 -2.06
N VAL A 48 -7.61 3.41 -0.74
CA VAL A 48 -6.30 3.52 -0.08
C VAL A 48 -5.53 2.20 -0.13
N LEU A 49 -6.19 1.06 0.05
CA LEU A 49 -5.55 -0.26 -0.07
C LEU A 49 -5.06 -0.52 -1.50
N GLU A 50 -5.86 -0.18 -2.51
CA GLU A 50 -5.46 -0.29 -3.92
C GLU A 50 -4.24 0.58 -4.23
N LEU A 51 -4.22 1.81 -3.72
CA LEU A 51 -3.08 2.72 -3.87
C LEU A 51 -1.79 2.14 -3.24
N ILE A 52 -1.89 1.61 -2.02
CA ILE A 52 -0.75 1.01 -1.31
C ILE A 52 -0.23 -0.22 -2.05
N ASP A 53 -1.11 -1.08 -2.55
CA ASP A 53 -0.71 -2.28 -3.30
C ASP A 53 -0.05 -1.92 -4.65
N ALA A 54 -0.58 -0.92 -5.35
CA ALA A 54 0.05 -0.38 -6.56
C ALA A 54 1.43 0.20 -6.26
N ALA A 55 1.58 0.98 -5.18
CA ALA A 55 2.87 1.54 -4.76
C ALA A 55 3.89 0.45 -4.42
N ARG A 56 3.46 -0.61 -3.71
CA ARG A 56 4.27 -1.80 -3.36
C ARG A 56 4.75 -2.56 -4.61
N SER A 57 3.89 -2.68 -5.61
CA SER A 57 4.22 -3.35 -6.88
C SER A 57 5.23 -2.54 -7.69
N ASN A 58 5.07 -1.21 -7.73
CA ASN A 58 5.96 -0.32 -8.47
C ASN A 58 7.35 -0.15 -7.83
N SER A 59 7.50 -0.41 -6.53
CA SER A 59 8.81 -0.32 -5.85
C SER A 59 9.74 -1.51 -6.17
N HIS A 60 9.28 -2.53 -6.89
CA HIS A 60 10.05 -3.73 -7.28
C HIS A 60 10.65 -3.68 -8.69
N SER A 61 10.95 -2.50 -9.24
CA SER A 61 11.78 -2.37 -10.45
C SER A 61 13.18 -1.85 -10.14
N PRO A 62 14.09 -2.68 -9.60
CA PRO A 62 15.52 -2.44 -9.74
C PRO A 62 15.97 -3.05 -11.07
N ASP A 63 16.56 -2.23 -11.93
CA ASP A 63 17.47 -2.67 -12.99
C ASP A 63 16.87 -3.30 -14.27
N ALA A 64 16.33 -2.44 -15.15
CA ALA A 64 16.47 -2.64 -16.59
C ALA A 64 17.72 -1.88 -17.07
N GLY A 65 18.92 -2.38 -16.74
CA GLY A 65 20.16 -1.62 -16.94
C GLY A 65 21.50 -2.36 -16.85
N SER A 66 21.65 -3.56 -17.41
CA SER A 66 22.97 -4.12 -17.79
C SER A 66 22.78 -5.25 -18.83
N GLY A 67 23.37 -5.33 -20.02
CA GLY A 67 24.66 -4.84 -20.49
C GLY A 67 25.44 -6.02 -21.11
N ALA A 68 25.17 -6.40 -22.36
CA ALA A 68 26.07 -7.23 -23.19
C ALA A 68 26.21 -6.53 -24.55
N SER A 69 27.24 -5.69 -24.73
CA SER A 69 28.59 -6.03 -25.18
C SER A 69 28.65 -6.61 -26.60
N GLY A 70 29.13 -5.78 -27.52
CA GLY A 70 29.46 -6.13 -28.90
C GLY A 70 30.10 -4.95 -29.64
N ARG A 71 31.23 -4.45 -29.15
CA ARG A 71 32.07 -3.46 -29.86
C ARG A 71 33.30 -4.18 -30.43
N ARG A 72 33.67 -3.80 -31.67
CA ARG A 72 34.82 -4.19 -32.55
C ARG A 72 34.39 -5.18 -33.63
N GLU A 73 34.47 -4.82 -34.91
CA GLU A 73 35.72 -4.74 -35.68
C GLU A 73 35.68 -3.60 -36.72
N GLY A 74 36.75 -2.79 -36.79
CA GLY A 74 36.99 -1.92 -37.93
C GLY A 74 37.79 -2.64 -39.01
N LYS A 75 37.38 -2.52 -40.29
CA LYS A 75 38.26 -2.72 -41.46
C LYS A 75 37.74 -1.85 -42.61
N ARG A 76 38.30 -0.64 -42.73
CA ARG A 76 39.24 -0.22 -43.78
C ARG A 76 38.68 -0.33 -45.21
N ARG A 77 38.49 0.87 -45.80
CA ARG A 77 38.82 1.28 -47.17
C ARG A 77 38.57 0.26 -48.30
N SER A 78 37.70 0.62 -49.24
CA SER A 78 38.15 0.94 -50.60
C SER A 78 37.13 1.82 -51.32
#